data_AF-A0A955YQB7-F1
#
_entry.id   AF-A0A955YQB7-F1
#
_cell.length_a   1.000
_cell.length_b   1.000
_cell.length_c   1.000
_cell.angle_alpha   90.00
_cell.angle_beta   90.00
_cell.angle_gamma   90.00
#
_symmetry.space_group_name_H-M   'P 1'
#
loop_
_entity.id
_entity.type
_entity.pdbx_description
1 polymer ?
#
loop_
_entity_poly.entity_id
_entity_poly.type
_entity_poly.pdbx_seq_one_letter_code
_entity_poly.pdbx_strand_id
1 'polypeptide(L)'
;MSNAVARQLVLADADVEVADLPELEVEVDSPVTLLTPRCISSVASGSTFGSSRRRLAVAARSLADRSESAWQRSVNGPPRPGSPRAPSRTVSFSARAAPSGASTHEYRPRDPTTGPLHQLLRESLSSYFASREARPPPAFVAKALRGYLRCGVLVHGFARFRCDDCAQSRLVALSCKQRAFCPRCIGRRMADQARHLVQHVLPPVRTRQWVLSFPHELRWHMAFDHDLTLAVWRVARRAIDAFYKARARRVGPPGHNDDAQSGSIMAIQRFGGALNLNVHFHAVYLDGAFVERSDGTLRFLEALPPTASELEALVADIKARVTRLVQQRGLAEPENDHARTLLLPGMGELYSDGVLNRGAWRVRTHDPRGPNAFMRRKAHEEGFDLDAHVTVRPGARAELERLVRYILRPPLKEERLTLHADSVVLELKTPWRDGTTHIRMSRARFIDRLAALVPPPAANTLLYGGILAANARLRPHAVSYQRPIVTVTKRARKTAS
;
A
#
# COMPACT_ATOMS: atom_id res chain seq x y z
N MET A 1 -25.64 -1.06 24.05
CA MET A 1 -24.56 -1.62 23.22
C MET A 1 -25.23 -2.61 22.27
N SER A 2 -24.76 -2.73 21.03
CA SER A 2 -25.07 -3.90 20.19
C SER A 2 -23.72 -4.51 19.86
N ASN A 3 -23.32 -5.49 20.66
CA ASN A 3 -22.12 -6.27 20.39
C ASN A 3 -22.50 -7.28 19.32
N ALA A 4 -22.00 -7.12 18.10
CA ALA A 4 -22.18 -8.13 17.07
C ALA A 4 -21.41 -9.39 17.49
N VAL A 5 -22.11 -10.39 18.06
CA VAL A 5 -21.50 -11.63 18.54
C VAL A 5 -21.06 -12.47 17.33
N ALA A 6 -19.76 -12.60 17.14
CA ALA A 6 -19.18 -13.43 16.09
C ALA A 6 -19.04 -14.88 16.58
N ARG A 7 -20.06 -15.72 16.32
CA ARG A 7 -19.96 -17.17 16.57
C ARG A 7 -19.10 -17.83 15.49
N GLN A 8 -17.98 -18.43 15.90
CA GLN A 8 -17.02 -19.11 15.02
C GLN A 8 -17.30 -20.62 14.99
N LEU A 9 -17.89 -21.12 13.89
CA LEU A 9 -17.91 -22.57 13.63
C LEU A 9 -16.57 -23.00 13.02
N VAL A 10 -15.91 -23.95 13.68
CA VAL A 10 -14.76 -24.68 13.11
C VAL A 10 -15.21 -26.11 12.87
N LEU A 11 -15.53 -26.44 11.62
CA LEU A 11 -15.58 -27.83 11.19
C LEU A 11 -14.13 -28.26 10.92
N ALA A 12 -13.63 -29.17 11.75
CA ALA A 12 -12.40 -29.92 11.48
C ALA A 12 -12.76 -31.21 10.72
N ASP A 13 -11.82 -31.72 9.91
CA ASP A 13 -12.06 -32.86 9.03
C ASP A 13 -12.44 -34.14 9.82
N ALA A 14 -13.72 -34.50 9.79
CA ALA A 14 -14.28 -35.80 10.18
C ALA A 14 -15.64 -35.98 9.50
N ASP A 15 -15.88 -37.13 8.88
CA ASP A 15 -17.19 -37.52 8.35
C ASP A 15 -18.14 -37.77 9.53
N VAL A 16 -19.03 -36.81 9.82
CA VAL A 16 -20.02 -36.91 10.90
C VAL A 16 -21.37 -36.39 10.39
N GLU A 17 -22.40 -37.23 10.50
CA GLU A 17 -23.77 -36.86 10.17
C GLU A 17 -24.32 -35.75 11.08
N VAL A 18 -25.26 -34.95 10.57
CA VAL A 18 -25.73 -33.74 11.25
C VAL A 18 -26.75 -34.08 12.33
N ALA A 19 -26.28 -34.30 13.56
CA ALA A 19 -27.09 -34.28 14.77
C ALA A 19 -26.33 -33.63 15.95
N ASP A 20 -26.96 -32.62 16.54
CA ASP A 20 -26.68 -31.95 17.83
C ASP A 20 -25.22 -31.86 18.35
N LEU A 21 -24.64 -30.66 18.26
CA LEU A 21 -23.41 -30.27 18.96
C LEU A 21 -23.65 -29.02 19.83
N PRO A 22 -23.07 -28.96 21.05
CA PRO A 22 -23.45 -27.99 22.08
C PRO A 22 -22.90 -26.57 21.83
N GLU A 23 -23.54 -25.58 22.45
CA GLU A 23 -23.09 -24.19 22.41
C GLU A 23 -21.78 -23.99 23.20
N LEU A 24 -20.77 -23.41 22.55
CA LEU A 24 -19.53 -22.95 23.18
C LEU A 24 -19.32 -21.48 22.81
N GLU A 25 -19.47 -20.61 23.81
CA GLU A 25 -19.19 -19.18 23.64
C GLU A 25 -17.68 -18.91 23.79
N VAL A 26 -17.13 -18.12 22.86
CA VAL A 26 -15.74 -17.67 22.89
C VAL A 26 -15.73 -16.17 22.61
N GLU A 27 -15.31 -15.37 23.58
CA GLU A 27 -15.11 -13.94 23.39
C GLU A 27 -13.93 -13.67 22.45
N VAL A 28 -14.10 -12.71 21.54
CA VAL A 28 -13.07 -12.29 20.58
C VAL A 28 -12.79 -10.80 20.73
N ASP A 29 -11.76 -10.49 21.52
CA ASP A 29 -11.31 -9.12 21.79
C ASP A 29 -10.68 -8.46 20.55
N SER A 30 -11.50 -7.76 19.73
CA SER A 30 -11.09 -6.57 18.95
C SER A 30 -12.25 -6.00 18.12
N PRO A 31 -12.63 -4.71 18.30
CA PRO A 31 -13.70 -4.10 17.52
C PRO A 31 -13.25 -3.74 16.10
N VAL A 32 -13.76 -4.46 15.09
CA VAL A 32 -13.68 -4.04 13.68
C VAL A 32 -14.82 -3.08 13.37
N THR A 33 -14.53 -1.78 13.34
CA THR A 33 -15.54 -0.75 13.01
C THR A 33 -15.96 -0.82 11.54
N LEU A 34 -17.04 -1.56 11.26
CA LEU A 34 -17.77 -1.47 9.99
C LEU A 34 -18.81 -0.34 10.09
N LEU A 35 -18.73 0.62 9.17
CA LEU A 35 -19.78 1.63 8.99
C LEU A 35 -20.96 0.97 8.25
N THR A 36 -22.00 0.62 8.98
CA THR A 36 -23.26 0.09 8.43
C THR A 36 -24.17 1.23 7.96
N PRO A 37 -24.68 1.23 6.72
CA PRO A 37 -25.87 2.00 6.38
C PRO A 37 -27.05 1.49 7.21
N ARG A 38 -27.88 2.40 7.76
CA ARG A 38 -29.14 1.97 8.39
C ARG A 38 -30.07 1.42 7.32
N CYS A 39 -30.69 0.27 7.58
CA CYS A 39 -31.85 -0.16 6.81
C CYS A 39 -33.00 0.80 7.11
N ILE A 40 -33.53 1.46 6.08
CA ILE A 40 -34.81 2.15 6.16
C ILE A 40 -35.86 1.15 5.68
N SER A 41 -36.56 0.52 6.61
CA SER A 41 -37.81 -0.17 6.30
C SER A 41 -38.93 0.86 6.16
N SER A 42 -39.60 0.87 5.01
CA SER A 42 -40.75 1.71 4.76
C SER A 42 -41.95 1.25 5.61
N VAL A 43 -42.32 2.05 6.61
CA VAL A 43 -43.65 1.96 7.23
C VAL A 43 -44.49 3.11 6.69
N ALA A 44 -45.27 2.82 5.66
CA ALA A 44 -46.30 3.72 5.15
C ALA A 44 -47.65 3.29 5.70
N SER A 45 -48.13 3.98 6.71
CA SER A 45 -49.55 4.07 7.08
C SER A 45 -49.76 5.45 7.71
N GLY A 46 -50.83 6.12 7.30
CA GLY A 46 -50.96 7.56 7.50
C GLY A 46 -51.76 7.96 8.74
N SER A 47 -51.53 9.18 9.20
CA SER A 47 -52.58 10.03 9.77
C SER A 47 -52.18 11.50 9.64
N THR A 48 -53.14 12.34 9.27
CA THR A 48 -53.05 13.80 9.13
C THR A 48 -53.15 14.52 10.48
N PHE A 49 -53.06 15.87 10.45
CA PHE A 49 -52.94 16.84 11.56
C PHE A 49 -51.48 17.14 12.00
N GLY A 50 -51.11 18.37 12.36
CA GLY A 50 -51.87 19.63 12.39
C GLY A 50 -50.94 20.84 12.53
N SER A 51 -51.44 22.04 12.24
CA SER A 51 -50.67 23.28 12.14
C SER A 51 -50.02 23.78 13.45
N SER A 52 -48.92 24.54 13.35
CA SER A 52 -48.91 26.01 13.59
C SER A 52 -47.67 26.61 14.33
N ARG A 53 -47.20 27.79 13.82
CA ARG A 53 -46.58 28.94 14.57
C ARG A 53 -45.22 28.66 15.29
N ARG A 54 -44.36 29.61 15.73
CA ARG A 54 -44.01 31.06 15.56
C ARG A 54 -42.66 31.25 16.34
N ARG A 55 -41.75 32.25 16.21
CA ARG A 55 -41.46 33.40 15.30
C ARG A 55 -39.95 33.77 15.54
N LEU A 56 -39.52 35.03 15.30
CA LEU A 56 -38.24 35.69 15.72
C LEU A 56 -36.97 35.26 14.93
N ALA A 57 -36.25 36.08 14.14
CA ALA A 57 -36.08 37.54 14.00
C ALA A 57 -35.40 38.22 15.21
N VAL A 58 -34.44 39.16 15.11
CA VAL A 58 -33.78 39.84 13.95
C VAL A 58 -32.47 40.53 14.42
N ALA A 59 -31.64 41.06 13.48
CA ALA A 59 -30.47 41.96 13.70
C ALA A 59 -29.16 41.32 14.22
N ALA A 60 -27.95 41.85 13.95
CA ALA A 60 -27.60 43.15 13.35
C ALA A 60 -26.46 43.07 12.29
N ARG A 61 -26.33 44.14 11.48
CA ARG A 61 -25.21 44.39 10.55
C ARG A 61 -24.22 45.38 11.16
N SER A 62 -22.94 45.30 10.78
CA SER A 62 -22.11 46.39 10.20
C SER A 62 -20.60 46.22 10.50
N LEU A 63 -19.78 47.07 9.87
CA LEU A 63 -18.33 47.23 10.03
C LEU A 63 -17.42 46.15 9.39
N ALA A 64 -17.21 46.30 8.08
CA ALA A 64 -16.04 45.80 7.36
C ALA A 64 -15.69 46.75 6.20
N ASP A 65 -14.92 47.80 6.49
CA ASP A 65 -14.19 48.59 5.47
C ASP A 65 -12.96 49.27 6.12
N ARG A 66 -11.92 49.55 5.33
CA ARG A 66 -10.53 49.95 5.68
C ARG A 66 -9.75 48.79 6.35
N SER A 67 -8.69 48.22 5.77
CA SER A 67 -7.63 48.85 4.97
C SER A 67 -6.85 47.83 4.12
N GLU A 68 -6.86 48.00 2.79
CA GLU A 68 -5.74 47.56 1.94
C GLU A 68 -4.60 48.59 2.04
N SER A 69 -3.33 48.14 2.13
CA SER A 69 -2.20 48.72 1.37
C SER A 69 -0.83 48.18 1.82
N ALA A 70 -0.31 47.13 1.15
CA ALA A 70 1.12 46.87 0.87
C ALA A 70 1.28 45.46 0.28
N TRP A 71 2.37 45.22 -0.48
CA TRP A 71 2.79 43.91 -1.01
C TRP A 71 2.07 43.31 -2.23
N GLN A 72 1.60 44.14 -3.18
CA GLN A 72 1.44 43.71 -4.59
C GLN A 72 1.95 44.77 -5.58
N ARG A 73 3.28 44.86 -5.75
CA ARG A 73 3.94 45.54 -6.88
C ARG A 73 5.22 44.83 -7.31
N SER A 74 5.07 43.81 -8.16
CA SER A 74 6.02 43.33 -9.17
C SER A 74 5.53 41.96 -9.65
N VAL A 75 4.84 41.87 -10.79
CA VAL A 75 5.37 41.49 -12.12
C VAL A 75 4.20 41.69 -13.10
N ASN A 76 4.35 42.53 -14.14
CA ASN A 76 3.62 42.45 -15.43
C ASN A 76 4.03 43.63 -16.32
N GLY A 77 4.68 43.35 -17.44
CA GLY A 77 4.92 44.32 -18.51
C GLY A 77 3.71 44.44 -19.47
N PRO A 78 3.75 45.36 -20.44
CA PRO A 78 2.62 45.64 -21.32
C PRO A 78 2.34 44.50 -22.34
N PRO A 79 1.08 44.34 -22.78
CA PRO A 79 0.65 43.21 -23.63
C PRO A 79 0.93 43.43 -25.13
N ARG A 80 1.11 42.33 -25.87
CA ARG A 80 1.05 42.30 -27.35
C ARG A 80 -0.38 41.96 -27.83
N PRO A 81 -0.86 42.53 -28.95
CA PRO A 81 -2.19 42.23 -29.50
C PRO A 81 -2.18 41.01 -30.45
N GLY A 82 -3.26 40.23 -30.48
CA GLY A 82 -3.51 39.25 -31.56
C GLY A 82 -4.41 38.05 -31.23
N SER A 83 -5.47 37.88 -32.03
CA SER A 83 -6.36 36.68 -32.16
C SER A 83 -7.50 36.50 -31.11
N PRO A 84 -8.59 35.78 -31.46
CA PRO A 84 -9.94 36.21 -31.10
C PRO A 84 -10.58 35.58 -29.85
N ARG A 85 -11.57 36.29 -29.28
CA ARG A 85 -12.42 35.83 -28.18
C ARG A 85 -13.35 34.67 -28.60
N ALA A 86 -13.26 33.54 -27.91
CA ALA A 86 -14.32 32.52 -27.89
C ALA A 86 -15.39 32.88 -26.83
N PRO A 87 -16.68 32.54 -27.05
CA PRO A 87 -17.77 32.95 -26.16
C PRO A 87 -17.76 32.22 -24.82
N SER A 88 -17.96 32.98 -23.72
CA SER A 88 -18.08 32.45 -22.37
C SER A 88 -19.41 31.70 -22.16
N ARG A 89 -19.37 30.37 -22.21
CA ARG A 89 -20.51 29.53 -21.77
C ARG A 89 -20.62 29.54 -20.25
N THR A 90 -21.38 30.48 -19.72
CA THR A 90 -21.81 30.49 -18.31
C THR A 90 -22.76 29.32 -18.07
N VAL A 91 -22.28 28.23 -17.46
CA VAL A 91 -23.13 27.08 -17.11
C VAL A 91 -23.72 27.30 -15.72
N SER A 92 -25.01 27.66 -15.67
CA SER A 92 -25.76 27.71 -14.42
C SER A 92 -26.13 26.30 -13.97
N PHE A 93 -25.57 25.86 -12.85
CA PHE A 93 -25.97 24.60 -12.22
C PHE A 93 -27.29 24.77 -11.46
N SER A 94 -28.41 24.56 -12.16
CA SER A 94 -29.70 24.33 -11.50
C SER A 94 -29.65 22.96 -10.82
N ALA A 95 -29.60 22.96 -9.48
CA ALA A 95 -29.56 21.75 -8.67
C ALA A 95 -30.93 21.05 -8.66
N ARG A 96 -31.23 20.28 -9.71
CA ARG A 96 -32.33 19.30 -9.66
C ARG A 96 -31.96 18.20 -8.67
N ALA A 97 -32.78 18.02 -7.64
CA ALA A 97 -32.64 16.92 -6.70
C ALA A 97 -32.73 15.58 -7.45
N ALA A 98 -31.70 14.76 -7.35
CA ALA A 98 -31.73 13.40 -7.88
C ALA A 98 -32.74 12.56 -7.06
N PRO A 99 -33.54 11.68 -7.69
CA PRO A 99 -34.46 10.82 -6.96
C PRO A 99 -33.69 9.92 -6.00
N SER A 100 -34.24 9.73 -4.80
CA SER A 100 -33.67 8.92 -3.73
C SER A 100 -33.82 7.41 -3.99
N GLY A 101 -33.24 6.93 -5.08
CA GLY A 101 -33.08 5.51 -5.36
C GLY A 101 -32.07 4.90 -4.40
N ALA A 102 -32.56 4.26 -3.34
CA ALA A 102 -31.73 3.48 -2.43
C ALA A 102 -31.15 2.27 -3.19
N SER A 103 -29.90 2.39 -3.64
CA SER A 103 -29.17 1.27 -4.23
C SER A 103 -29.01 0.16 -3.19
N THR A 104 -29.84 -0.87 -3.29
CA THR A 104 -29.67 -2.13 -2.56
C THR A 104 -28.47 -2.87 -3.14
N HIS A 105 -27.26 -2.44 -2.78
CA HIS A 105 -26.03 -3.16 -3.08
C HIS A 105 -26.02 -4.49 -2.33
N GLU A 106 -26.64 -5.51 -2.92
CA GLU A 106 -26.56 -6.87 -2.44
C GLU A 106 -25.10 -7.33 -2.48
N TYR A 107 -24.56 -7.73 -1.31
CA TYR A 107 -23.22 -8.27 -1.22
C TYR A 107 -23.18 -9.67 -1.82
N ARG A 108 -22.76 -9.76 -3.09
CA ARG A 108 -22.46 -11.04 -3.75
C ARG A 108 -21.02 -11.49 -3.41
N PRO A 109 -20.83 -12.60 -2.69
CA PRO A 109 -19.49 -13.14 -2.44
C PRO A 109 -18.81 -13.50 -3.77
N ARG A 110 -17.49 -13.24 -3.86
CA ARG A 110 -16.68 -13.64 -5.02
C ARG A 110 -16.16 -15.05 -4.81
N ASP A 111 -16.55 -15.98 -5.67
CA ASP A 111 -15.95 -17.31 -5.70
C ASP A 111 -14.42 -17.25 -5.97
N PRO A 112 -13.56 -17.92 -5.17
CA PRO A 112 -12.16 -18.13 -5.50
C PRO A 112 -11.89 -19.23 -6.53
N THR A 113 -12.73 -20.26 -6.61
CA THR A 113 -12.46 -21.49 -7.36
C THR A 113 -12.52 -21.31 -8.88
N THR A 114 -13.18 -20.23 -9.34
CA THR A 114 -13.32 -19.83 -10.74
C THR A 114 -12.20 -18.91 -11.24
N GLY A 115 -11.24 -18.53 -10.38
CA GLY A 115 -10.13 -17.65 -10.76
C GLY A 115 -8.99 -18.41 -11.45
N PRO A 116 -8.32 -17.85 -12.47
CA PRO A 116 -7.25 -18.55 -13.20
C PRO A 116 -6.06 -18.91 -12.31
N LEU A 117 -5.79 -18.15 -11.25
CA LEU A 117 -4.73 -18.50 -10.30
C LEU A 117 -5.12 -19.69 -9.40
N HIS A 118 -6.41 -19.84 -9.06
CA HIS A 118 -6.92 -21.01 -8.33
C HIS A 118 -6.92 -22.24 -9.20
N GLN A 119 -7.43 -22.13 -10.43
CA GLN A 119 -7.38 -23.19 -11.43
C GLN A 119 -5.94 -23.69 -11.65
N LEU A 120 -5.00 -22.79 -11.94
CA LEU A 120 -3.59 -23.12 -12.16
C LEU A 120 -2.97 -23.92 -11.02
N LEU A 121 -3.19 -23.48 -9.78
CA LEU A 121 -2.64 -24.15 -8.59
C LEU A 121 -3.38 -25.45 -8.29
N ARG A 122 -4.70 -25.51 -8.47
CA ARG A 122 -5.50 -26.73 -8.27
C ARG A 122 -5.04 -27.86 -9.19
N GLU A 123 -4.79 -27.53 -10.45
CA GLU A 123 -4.39 -28.49 -11.49
C GLU A 123 -2.90 -28.87 -11.42
N SER A 124 -2.01 -27.98 -10.98
CA SER A 124 -0.55 -28.17 -11.16
C SER A 124 0.27 -28.25 -9.87
N LEU A 125 -0.31 -27.99 -8.68
CA LEU A 125 0.48 -27.89 -7.45
C LEU A 125 0.98 -29.25 -6.93
N SER A 126 0.25 -30.33 -7.16
CA SER A 126 0.67 -31.69 -6.75
C SER A 126 1.88 -32.16 -7.57
N SER A 127 1.81 -32.07 -8.89
CA SER A 127 2.93 -32.40 -9.79
C SER A 127 4.12 -31.45 -9.59
N TYR A 128 3.89 -30.17 -9.28
CA TYR A 128 4.93 -29.22 -8.90
C TYR A 128 5.69 -29.62 -7.63
N PHE A 129 5.01 -30.16 -6.60
CA PHE A 129 5.71 -30.65 -5.42
C PHE A 129 6.48 -31.96 -5.71
N ALA A 130 5.88 -32.88 -6.47
CA ALA A 130 6.55 -34.13 -6.87
C ALA A 130 7.83 -33.86 -7.68
N SER A 131 7.79 -32.95 -8.66
CA SER A 131 8.99 -32.59 -9.45
C SER A 131 10.09 -31.87 -8.65
N ARG A 132 9.89 -31.63 -7.35
CA ARG A 132 10.83 -30.95 -6.45
C ARG A 132 11.13 -31.78 -5.19
N GLU A 133 10.77 -33.05 -5.17
CA GLU A 133 10.98 -33.96 -4.02
C GLU A 133 12.43 -33.98 -3.52
N ALA A 134 13.42 -34.02 -4.43
CA ALA A 134 14.84 -34.00 -4.07
C ALA A 134 15.33 -32.66 -3.48
N ARG A 135 14.63 -31.54 -3.72
CA ARG A 135 14.98 -30.18 -3.25
C ARG A 135 13.70 -29.38 -2.95
N PRO A 136 12.92 -29.77 -1.92
CA PRO A 136 11.58 -29.25 -1.69
C PRO A 136 11.63 -27.79 -1.21
N PRO A 137 10.61 -26.97 -1.53
CA PRO A 137 10.52 -25.61 -0.99
C PRO A 137 10.24 -25.65 0.53
N PRO A 138 10.76 -24.70 1.32
CA PRO A 138 10.55 -24.64 2.77
C PRO A 138 9.07 -24.69 3.18
N ALA A 139 8.80 -25.27 4.36
CA ALA A 139 7.43 -25.51 4.83
C ALA A 139 6.54 -24.25 4.83
N PHE A 140 7.08 -23.06 5.09
CA PHE A 140 6.31 -21.80 5.03
C PHE A 140 5.89 -21.42 3.59
N VAL A 141 6.70 -21.75 2.58
CA VAL A 141 6.40 -21.56 1.16
C VAL A 141 5.35 -22.56 0.71
N ALA A 142 5.50 -23.84 1.07
CA ALA A 142 4.51 -24.87 0.79
C ALA A 142 3.15 -24.55 1.45
N LYS A 143 3.16 -24.05 2.70
CA LYS A 143 1.98 -23.55 3.42
C LYS A 143 1.33 -22.34 2.72
N ALA A 144 2.14 -21.43 2.14
CA ALA A 144 1.61 -20.30 1.38
C ALA A 144 0.89 -20.75 0.09
N LEU A 145 1.47 -21.70 -0.65
CA LEU A 145 0.90 -22.27 -1.88
C LEU A 145 -0.39 -23.05 -1.59
N ARG A 146 -0.36 -24.05 -0.70
CA ARG A 146 -1.54 -24.84 -0.31
C ARG A 146 -2.62 -23.97 0.35
N GLY A 147 -2.21 -23.01 1.18
CA GLY A 147 -3.11 -22.09 1.86
C GLY A 147 -3.88 -21.18 0.91
N TYR A 148 -3.34 -20.83 -0.28
CA TYR A 148 -4.08 -20.04 -1.25
C TYR A 148 -5.32 -20.78 -1.80
N LEU A 149 -5.22 -22.09 -2.07
CA LEU A 149 -6.35 -22.88 -2.57
C LEU A 149 -7.54 -22.90 -1.59
N ARG A 150 -7.26 -22.78 -0.28
CA ARG A 150 -8.28 -22.70 0.78
C ARG A 150 -8.88 -21.30 0.98
N CYS A 151 -8.29 -20.25 0.38
CA CYS A 151 -8.57 -18.87 0.74
C CYS A 151 -9.93 -18.37 0.24
N GLY A 152 -10.88 -18.17 1.16
CA GLY A 152 -12.20 -17.65 0.83
C GLY A 152 -13.18 -18.69 0.26
N VAL A 153 -12.90 -19.99 0.46
CA VAL A 153 -13.82 -21.09 0.14
C VAL A 153 -14.55 -21.48 1.43
N LEU A 154 -15.89 -21.54 1.41
CA LEU A 154 -16.70 -21.78 2.62
C LEU A 154 -16.43 -23.15 3.28
N VAL A 155 -16.18 -24.19 2.50
CA VAL A 155 -15.88 -25.56 3.01
C VAL A 155 -14.61 -25.63 3.87
N HIS A 156 -13.72 -24.64 3.75
CA HIS A 156 -12.50 -24.56 4.57
C HIS A 156 -12.64 -23.61 5.78
N GLY A 157 -13.88 -23.27 6.14
CA GLY A 157 -14.25 -22.50 7.33
C GLY A 157 -14.79 -21.11 7.01
N PHE A 158 -15.69 -20.61 7.87
CA PHE A 158 -16.32 -19.29 7.76
C PHE A 158 -16.63 -18.68 9.12
N ALA A 159 -16.82 -17.36 9.15
CA ALA A 159 -17.48 -16.67 10.25
C ALA A 159 -18.92 -16.34 9.86
N ARG A 160 -19.89 -16.57 10.76
CA ARG A 160 -21.29 -16.15 10.60
C ARG A 160 -21.50 -14.83 11.32
N PHE A 161 -21.90 -13.81 10.57
CA PHE A 161 -22.35 -12.54 11.12
C PHE A 161 -23.87 -12.50 11.07
N ARG A 162 -24.53 -12.30 12.21
CA ARG A 162 -25.97 -12.06 12.32
C ARG A 162 -26.20 -10.60 12.72
N CYS A 163 -27.18 -9.95 12.12
CA CYS A 163 -27.69 -8.68 12.61
C CYS A 163 -28.76 -8.95 13.67
N ASP A 164 -28.64 -8.35 14.85
CA ASP A 164 -29.62 -8.54 15.93
C ASP A 164 -30.94 -7.81 15.61
N ASP A 165 -30.88 -6.65 14.95
CA ASP A 165 -32.05 -5.82 14.64
C ASP A 165 -32.98 -6.45 13.57
N CYS A 166 -32.41 -7.16 12.57
CA CYS A 166 -33.16 -7.69 11.43
C CYS A 166 -32.97 -9.20 11.17
N ALA A 167 -32.31 -9.91 12.09
CA ALA A 167 -31.96 -11.34 12.03
C ALA A 167 -31.15 -11.82 10.81
N GLN A 168 -30.92 -10.98 9.79
CA GLN A 168 -30.19 -11.36 8.58
C GLN A 168 -28.79 -11.90 8.92
N SER A 169 -28.46 -13.04 8.33
CA SER A 169 -27.16 -13.70 8.50
C SER A 169 -26.34 -13.63 7.21
N ARG A 170 -25.03 -13.41 7.33
CA ARG A 170 -24.05 -13.47 6.23
C ARG A 170 -22.87 -14.35 6.64
N LEU A 171 -22.45 -15.23 5.73
CA LEU A 171 -21.25 -16.03 5.90
C LEU A 171 -20.06 -15.33 5.23
N VAL A 172 -18.94 -15.27 5.93
CA VAL A 172 -17.67 -14.74 5.41
C VAL A 172 -16.62 -15.85 5.51
N ALA A 173 -16.26 -16.41 4.37
CA ALA A 173 -15.25 -17.47 4.29
C ALA A 173 -13.89 -17.00 4.84
N LEU A 174 -13.17 -17.90 5.51
CA LEU A 174 -11.89 -17.56 6.14
C LEU A 174 -10.82 -17.25 5.10
N SER A 175 -10.01 -16.24 5.41
CA SER A 175 -8.83 -15.88 4.61
C SER A 175 -7.64 -16.75 5.01
N CYS A 176 -6.76 -17.08 4.06
CA CYS A 176 -5.57 -17.89 4.37
C CYS A 176 -4.52 -17.16 5.21
N LYS A 177 -4.67 -15.84 5.41
CA LYS A 177 -3.76 -14.91 6.13
C LYS A 177 -2.31 -14.86 5.58
N GLN A 178 -2.01 -15.60 4.50
CA GLN A 178 -0.68 -15.76 3.92
C GLN A 178 -0.11 -14.44 3.37
N ARG A 179 1.21 -14.44 3.16
CA ARG A 179 2.00 -13.31 2.66
C ARG A 179 2.73 -13.76 1.40
N ALA A 180 2.43 -13.13 0.26
CA ALA A 180 3.22 -13.17 -1.00
C ALA A 180 2.35 -12.64 -2.15
N PHE A 181 1.42 -13.49 -2.60
CA PHE A 181 0.73 -13.36 -3.88
C PHE A 181 -0.79 -13.40 -3.81
N CYS A 182 -1.40 -13.89 -2.72
CA CYS A 182 -2.86 -13.98 -2.57
C CYS A 182 -3.52 -12.60 -2.76
N PRO A 183 -4.26 -12.33 -3.87
CA PRO A 183 -4.75 -10.98 -4.16
C PRO A 183 -5.84 -10.54 -3.18
N ARG A 184 -6.58 -11.49 -2.58
CA ARG A 184 -7.63 -11.23 -1.59
C ARG A 184 -7.05 -10.76 -0.27
N CYS A 185 -6.17 -11.56 0.35
CA CYS A 185 -5.54 -11.23 1.63
C CYS A 185 -4.72 -9.94 1.55
N ILE A 186 -3.94 -9.78 0.48
CA ILE A 186 -3.07 -8.61 0.31
C ILE A 186 -3.90 -7.40 -0.13
N GLY A 187 -4.93 -7.56 -0.97
CA GLY A 187 -5.82 -6.47 -1.36
C GLY A 187 -6.62 -5.91 -0.18
N ARG A 188 -7.08 -6.78 0.73
CA ARG A 188 -7.72 -6.36 1.98
C ARG A 188 -6.73 -5.63 2.90
N ARG A 189 -5.56 -6.24 3.15
CA ARG A 189 -4.48 -5.62 3.95
C ARG A 189 -4.05 -4.27 3.39
N MET A 190 -3.90 -4.14 2.07
CA MET A 190 -3.59 -2.90 1.36
C MET A 190 -4.63 -1.82 1.62
N ALA A 191 -5.92 -2.15 1.50
CA ALA A 191 -7.00 -1.19 1.72
C ALA A 191 -7.07 -0.72 3.19
N ASP A 192 -7.04 -1.66 4.14
CA ASP A 192 -7.12 -1.35 5.58
C ASP A 192 -5.87 -0.58 6.05
N GLN A 193 -4.66 -1.02 5.65
CA GLN A 193 -3.41 -0.32 5.98
C GLN A 193 -3.31 1.05 5.31
N ALA A 194 -3.69 1.20 4.04
CA ALA A 194 -3.64 2.52 3.39
C ALA A 194 -4.58 3.51 4.08
N ARG A 195 -5.79 3.07 4.43
CA ARG A 195 -6.74 3.88 5.20
C ARG A 195 -6.16 4.25 6.57
N HIS A 196 -5.61 3.30 7.31
CA HIS A 196 -4.99 3.56 8.62
C HIS A 196 -3.80 4.52 8.51
N LEU A 197 -2.88 4.27 7.59
CA LEU A 197 -1.68 5.08 7.38
C LEU A 197 -2.02 6.51 7.03
N VAL A 198 -2.99 6.73 6.13
CA VAL A 198 -3.48 8.09 5.86
C VAL A 198 -4.16 8.65 7.10
N GLN A 199 -5.24 8.04 7.58
CA GLN A 199 -6.12 8.62 8.61
C GLN A 199 -5.44 8.81 9.96
N HIS A 200 -4.48 7.95 10.33
CA HIS A 200 -3.91 7.90 11.69
C HIS A 200 -2.40 8.14 11.77
N VAL A 201 -1.60 7.96 10.70
CA VAL A 201 -0.13 8.11 10.77
C VAL A 201 0.41 9.32 10.00
N LEU A 202 0.11 9.44 8.71
CA LEU A 202 0.69 10.47 7.85
C LEU A 202 -0.02 11.82 8.07
N PRO A 203 0.64 12.87 8.60
CA PRO A 203 0.05 14.20 8.74
C PRO A 203 -0.34 14.81 7.37
N PRO A 204 -1.17 15.86 7.32
CA PRO A 204 -1.62 16.49 6.08
C PRO A 204 -0.55 17.39 5.42
N VAL A 205 0.74 17.11 5.65
CA VAL A 205 1.87 17.79 4.99
C VAL A 205 2.14 17.22 3.60
N ARG A 206 3.01 17.87 2.83
CA ARG A 206 3.48 17.35 1.54
C ARG A 206 4.25 16.05 1.73
N THR A 207 4.09 15.11 0.81
CA THR A 207 4.82 13.83 0.83
C THR A 207 5.47 13.52 -0.51
N ARG A 208 6.55 12.73 -0.49
CA ARG A 208 7.30 12.30 -1.66
C ARG A 208 7.49 10.79 -1.63
N GLN A 209 7.28 10.15 -2.78
CA GLN A 209 7.72 8.79 -2.97
C GLN A 209 9.20 8.77 -3.35
N TRP A 210 9.98 7.97 -2.62
CA TRP A 210 11.32 7.54 -2.99
C TRP A 210 11.26 6.06 -3.36
N VAL A 211 11.81 5.71 -4.52
CA VAL A 211 11.92 4.33 -5.00
C VAL A 211 13.38 4.00 -5.19
N LEU A 212 13.83 2.92 -4.53
CA LEU A 212 15.21 2.45 -4.61
C LEU A 212 15.24 1.01 -5.15
N SER A 213 15.89 0.81 -6.29
CA SER A 213 16.30 -0.51 -6.80
C SER A 213 17.82 -0.66 -6.74
N PHE A 214 18.26 -1.92 -6.74
CA PHE A 214 19.63 -2.35 -6.46
C PHE A 214 20.16 -3.24 -7.61
N PRO A 215 21.46 -3.55 -7.68
CA PRO A 215 22.00 -4.61 -8.57
C PRO A 215 21.31 -5.97 -8.34
N HIS A 216 21.29 -6.84 -9.35
CA HIS A 216 20.53 -8.10 -9.29
C HIS A 216 21.04 -9.05 -8.19
N GLU A 217 22.34 -9.07 -8.01
CA GLU A 217 23.12 -9.84 -7.05
C GLU A 217 22.69 -9.45 -5.62
N LEU A 218 22.64 -8.14 -5.35
CA LEU A 218 22.15 -7.62 -4.08
C LEU A 218 20.65 -7.89 -3.85
N ARG A 219 19.81 -7.82 -4.89
CA ARG A 219 18.37 -8.19 -4.77
C ARG A 219 18.19 -9.66 -4.39
N TRP A 220 19.06 -10.55 -4.88
CA TRP A 220 19.05 -11.96 -4.54
C TRP A 220 19.42 -12.19 -3.08
N HIS A 221 20.53 -11.60 -2.60
CA HIS A 221 20.89 -11.68 -1.17
C HIS A 221 19.77 -11.13 -0.27
N MET A 222 19.21 -9.96 -0.59
CA MET A 222 18.10 -9.34 0.16
C MET A 222 16.80 -10.16 0.09
N ALA A 223 16.62 -11.02 -0.91
CA ALA A 223 15.46 -11.90 -0.96
C ALA A 223 15.52 -12.98 0.12
N PHE A 224 16.72 -13.47 0.42
CA PHE A 224 16.96 -14.41 1.50
C PHE A 224 17.13 -13.71 2.86
N ASP A 225 18.13 -12.84 2.97
CA ASP A 225 18.52 -12.20 4.23
C ASP A 225 17.67 -10.93 4.50
N HIS A 226 16.76 -11.05 5.46
CA HIS A 226 15.95 -9.93 5.92
C HIS A 226 16.78 -8.89 6.69
N ASP A 227 17.79 -9.30 7.46
CA ASP A 227 18.63 -8.39 8.25
C ASP A 227 19.59 -7.60 7.37
N LEU A 228 20.07 -8.18 6.26
CA LEU A 228 20.71 -7.42 5.17
C LEU A 228 19.72 -6.41 4.58
N THR A 229 18.49 -6.82 4.29
CA THR A 229 17.46 -5.91 3.76
C THR A 229 17.21 -4.73 4.70
N LEU A 230 17.13 -4.98 6.01
CA LEU A 230 16.99 -3.94 7.04
C LEU A 230 18.25 -3.07 7.15
N ALA A 231 19.45 -3.63 7.00
CA ALA A 231 20.70 -2.88 7.03
C ALA A 231 20.89 -1.98 5.79
N VAL A 232 20.59 -2.48 4.59
CA VAL A 232 20.57 -1.71 3.33
C VAL A 232 19.55 -0.57 3.42
N TRP A 233 18.34 -0.84 3.96
CA TRP A 233 17.38 0.23 4.24
C TRP A 233 17.92 1.25 5.25
N ARG A 234 18.59 0.81 6.32
CA ARG A 234 19.18 1.71 7.33
C ARG A 234 20.22 2.65 6.71
N VAL A 235 21.03 2.16 5.77
CA VAL A 235 21.97 2.99 4.99
C VAL A 235 21.22 4.03 4.15
N ALA A 236 20.30 3.58 3.29
CA ALA A 236 19.53 4.46 2.41
C ALA A 236 18.71 5.52 3.18
N ARG A 237 18.05 5.11 4.27
CA ARG A 237 17.29 6.01 5.15
C ARG A 237 18.17 7.10 5.74
N ARG A 238 19.36 6.76 6.25
CA ARG A 238 20.29 7.76 6.82
C ARG A 238 20.74 8.79 5.79
N ALA A 239 20.93 8.41 4.52
CA ALA A 239 21.28 9.34 3.46
C ALA A 239 20.10 10.28 3.10
N ILE A 240 18.88 9.74 2.96
CA ILE A 240 17.67 10.53 2.64
C ILE A 240 17.27 11.45 3.82
N ASP A 241 17.37 10.97 5.07
CA ASP A 241 17.16 11.79 6.26
C ASP A 241 18.19 12.92 6.36
N ALA A 242 19.47 12.65 6.02
CA ALA A 242 20.51 13.67 5.96
C ALA A 242 20.23 14.73 4.87
N PHE A 243 19.73 14.32 3.71
CA PHE A 243 19.26 15.25 2.66
C PHE A 243 18.14 16.16 3.19
N TYR A 244 17.12 15.61 3.85
CA TYR A 244 16.03 16.41 4.41
C TYR A 244 16.50 17.32 5.56
N LYS A 245 17.39 16.84 6.44
CA LYS A 245 18.01 17.66 7.49
C LYS A 245 18.82 18.81 6.89
N ALA A 246 19.65 18.56 5.88
CA ALA A 246 20.42 19.59 5.18
C ALA A 246 19.52 20.61 4.47
N ARG A 247 18.40 20.18 3.87
CA ARG A 247 17.39 21.09 3.31
C ARG A 247 16.73 21.94 4.39
N ALA A 248 16.35 21.35 5.54
CA ALA A 248 15.81 22.08 6.68
C ALA A 248 16.78 23.14 7.20
N ARG A 249 18.09 22.83 7.28
CA ARG A 249 19.13 23.80 7.71
C ARG A 249 19.20 25.08 6.87
N ARG A 250 18.81 25.02 5.58
CA ARG A 250 18.84 26.16 4.65
C ARG A 250 17.60 27.07 4.75
N VAL A 251 16.51 26.61 5.37
CA VAL A 251 15.21 27.31 5.41
C VAL A 251 14.62 27.46 6.83
N GLY A 252 15.21 26.77 7.80
CA GLY A 252 14.82 26.81 9.21
C GLY A 252 15.39 28.03 9.95
N PRO A 253 14.83 28.36 11.13
CA PRO A 253 15.40 29.40 11.97
C PRO A 253 16.80 28.99 12.49
N PRO A 254 17.72 29.94 12.71
CA PRO A 254 19.02 29.64 13.32
C PRO A 254 18.92 28.84 14.63
N GLY A 255 19.95 28.05 14.93
CA GLY A 255 20.06 27.26 16.16
C GLY A 255 19.25 25.95 16.22
N HIS A 256 18.13 25.82 15.48
CA HIS A 256 17.21 24.66 15.58
C HIS A 256 17.46 23.61 14.48
N ASN A 257 18.66 23.63 13.91
CA ASN A 257 19.03 22.96 12.67
C ASN A 257 19.51 21.50 12.86
N ASP A 258 19.73 21.09 14.11
CA ASP A 258 20.18 19.74 14.44
C ASP A 258 19.05 18.77 14.80
N ASP A 259 17.94 19.29 15.34
CA ASP A 259 16.79 18.48 15.76
C ASP A 259 15.78 18.22 14.64
N ALA A 260 16.03 18.78 13.45
CA ALA A 260 15.20 18.64 12.26
C ALA A 260 15.05 17.17 11.84
N GLN A 261 13.83 16.63 11.95
CA GLN A 261 13.51 15.22 11.69
C GLN A 261 12.45 15.07 10.60
N SER A 262 12.82 14.42 9.49
CA SER A 262 11.83 13.87 8.56
C SER A 262 11.25 12.56 9.12
N GLY A 263 10.29 11.98 8.39
CA GLY A 263 9.73 10.68 8.70
C GLY A 263 9.28 9.96 7.45
N SER A 264 9.26 8.63 7.51
CA SER A 264 8.86 7.80 6.39
C SER A 264 8.09 6.55 6.79
N ILE A 265 7.31 6.06 5.84
CA ILE A 265 6.89 4.65 5.79
C ILE A 265 7.58 4.00 4.59
N MET A 266 8.04 2.76 4.73
CA MET A 266 8.74 2.04 3.65
C MET A 266 8.18 0.65 3.48
N ALA A 267 7.68 0.36 2.27
CA ALA A 267 7.24 -0.96 1.85
C ALA A 267 8.38 -1.68 1.12
N ILE A 268 8.76 -2.86 1.63
CA ILE A 268 9.67 -3.79 0.94
C ILE A 268 8.83 -4.50 -0.12
N GLN A 269 9.01 -4.11 -1.38
CA GLN A 269 8.38 -4.76 -2.51
C GLN A 269 9.30 -5.91 -2.97
N ARG A 270 8.74 -7.11 -3.20
CA ARG A 270 9.51 -8.29 -3.62
C ARG A 270 9.26 -8.70 -5.08
N PHE A 271 8.45 -7.97 -5.85
CA PHE A 271 8.01 -8.37 -7.19
C PHE A 271 8.24 -7.28 -8.25
N GLY A 272 8.63 -7.70 -9.46
CA GLY A 272 8.65 -6.84 -10.65
C GLY A 272 7.33 -6.91 -11.44
N GLY A 273 7.26 -6.14 -12.54
CA GLY A 273 6.08 -6.11 -13.42
C GLY A 273 5.75 -7.49 -14.04
N ALA A 274 6.78 -8.31 -14.27
CA ALA A 274 6.70 -9.67 -14.80
C ALA A 274 6.43 -10.75 -13.74
N LEU A 275 5.99 -10.37 -12.52
CA LEU A 275 5.86 -11.28 -11.37
C LEU A 275 7.20 -11.92 -10.92
N ASN A 276 8.31 -11.44 -11.46
CA ASN A 276 9.66 -11.90 -11.14
C ASN A 276 10.10 -11.39 -9.76
N LEU A 277 11.02 -12.08 -9.10
CA LEU A 277 11.58 -11.63 -7.84
C LEU A 277 12.37 -10.34 -8.04
N ASN A 278 12.05 -9.32 -7.26
CA ASN A 278 12.66 -8.00 -7.35
C ASN A 278 12.54 -7.30 -6.01
N VAL A 279 13.53 -7.47 -5.13
CA VAL A 279 13.55 -6.80 -3.82
C VAL A 279 13.96 -5.34 -4.00
N HIS A 280 13.03 -4.42 -3.73
CA HIS A 280 13.24 -2.98 -3.88
C HIS A 280 12.37 -2.22 -2.87
N PHE A 281 12.73 -0.96 -2.61
CA PHE A 281 12.03 -0.14 -1.61
C PHE A 281 11.10 0.87 -2.26
N HIS A 282 9.88 0.96 -1.74
CA HIS A 282 8.98 2.07 -1.96
C HIS A 282 8.77 2.80 -0.63
N ALA A 283 9.42 3.95 -0.44
CA ALA A 283 9.25 4.78 0.74
C ALA A 283 8.37 6.01 0.44
N VAL A 284 7.42 6.33 1.32
CA VAL A 284 6.70 7.61 1.33
C VAL A 284 7.27 8.41 2.49
N TYR A 285 8.00 9.47 2.16
CA TYR A 285 8.54 10.43 3.10
C TYR A 285 7.60 11.63 3.27
N LEU A 286 7.65 12.25 4.45
CA LEU A 286 7.25 13.64 4.61
C LEU A 286 8.26 14.50 3.84
N ASP A 287 7.81 15.32 2.88
CA ASP A 287 8.71 15.99 1.93
C ASP A 287 9.29 17.28 2.52
N GLY A 288 10.08 17.10 3.58
CA GLY A 288 10.51 18.13 4.51
C GLY A 288 10.91 17.52 5.85
N ALA A 289 11.06 18.36 6.87
CA ALA A 289 11.37 17.93 8.22
C ALA A 289 10.55 18.72 9.25
N PHE A 290 10.23 18.10 10.38
CA PHE A 290 9.73 18.81 11.55
C PHE A 290 10.90 19.35 12.37
N VAL A 291 10.75 20.59 12.86
CA VAL A 291 11.56 21.14 13.95
C VAL A 291 10.64 21.39 15.14
N GLU A 292 11.15 21.16 16.35
CA GLU A 292 10.51 21.54 17.60
C GLU A 292 10.79 23.03 17.85
N ARG A 293 9.78 23.76 18.31
CA ARG A 293 9.89 25.16 18.72
C ARG A 293 10.13 25.25 20.24
N SER A 294 10.53 26.42 20.70
CA SER A 294 10.66 26.73 22.14
C SER A 294 9.36 26.56 22.94
N ASP A 295 8.18 26.62 22.30
CA ASP A 295 6.87 26.34 22.89
C ASP A 295 6.51 24.83 22.94
N GLY A 296 7.42 23.95 22.55
CA GLY A 296 7.20 22.50 22.46
C GLY A 296 6.35 22.06 21.25
N THR A 297 5.85 22.98 20.43
CA THR A 297 5.08 22.64 19.24
C THR A 297 5.99 22.29 18.06
N LEU A 298 5.48 21.47 17.13
CA LEU A 298 6.20 21.16 15.90
C LEU A 298 5.88 22.17 14.80
N ARG A 299 6.90 22.56 14.02
CA ARG A 299 6.77 23.25 12.74
C ARG A 299 7.26 22.35 11.61
N PHE A 300 6.45 22.12 10.60
CA PHE A 300 6.93 21.47 9.37
C PHE A 300 7.67 22.49 8.48
N LEU A 301 8.88 22.13 8.06
CA LEU A 301 9.68 22.85 7.07
C LEU A 301 9.65 22.03 5.77
N GLU A 302 8.89 22.51 4.78
CA GLU A 302 8.78 21.84 3.49
C GLU A 302 10.08 21.94 2.69
N ALA A 303 10.52 20.84 2.09
CA ALA A 303 11.73 20.81 1.28
C ALA A 303 11.44 21.19 -0.19
N LEU A 304 12.32 22.01 -0.76
CA LEU A 304 12.40 22.17 -2.21
C LEU A 304 12.67 20.79 -2.88
N PRO A 305 12.11 20.52 -4.07
CA PRO A 305 12.38 19.28 -4.79
C PRO A 305 13.87 19.05 -5.04
N PRO A 306 14.35 17.79 -5.01
CA PRO A 306 15.72 17.49 -5.40
C PRO A 306 15.94 17.80 -6.89
N THR A 307 17.15 18.25 -7.21
CA THR A 307 17.64 18.39 -8.60
C THR A 307 18.15 17.04 -9.13
N ALA A 308 18.49 16.95 -10.42
CA ALA A 308 19.10 15.74 -10.99
C ALA A 308 20.46 15.44 -10.35
N SER A 309 21.36 16.43 -10.32
CA SER A 309 22.68 16.34 -9.68
C SER A 309 22.63 15.98 -8.19
N GLU A 310 21.64 16.49 -7.43
CA GLU A 310 21.46 16.07 -6.03
C GLU A 310 21.03 14.60 -5.91
N LEU A 311 20.26 14.05 -6.87
CA LEU A 311 19.90 12.63 -6.88
C LEU A 311 21.06 11.74 -7.32
N GLU A 312 21.89 12.20 -8.27
CA GLU A 312 23.13 11.54 -8.70
C GLU A 312 24.11 11.42 -7.52
N ALA A 313 24.39 12.52 -6.82
CA ALA A 313 25.21 12.51 -5.62
C ALA A 313 24.63 11.63 -4.49
N LEU A 314 23.30 11.65 -4.30
CA LEU A 314 22.64 10.86 -3.27
C LEU A 314 22.63 9.35 -3.58
N VAL A 315 22.44 8.95 -4.85
CA VAL A 315 22.52 7.53 -5.22
C VAL A 315 23.95 7.01 -5.15
N ALA A 316 24.95 7.83 -5.51
CA ALA A 316 26.37 7.49 -5.37
C ALA A 316 26.78 7.30 -3.90
N ASP A 317 26.36 8.18 -2.99
CA ASP A 317 26.59 8.03 -1.54
C ASP A 317 25.91 6.77 -0.97
N ILE A 318 24.69 6.46 -1.42
CA ILE A 318 23.97 5.24 -1.03
C ILE A 318 24.71 4.00 -1.56
N LYS A 319 25.10 3.96 -2.84
CA LYS A 319 25.91 2.88 -3.44
C LYS A 319 27.17 2.65 -2.63
N ALA A 320 28.00 3.67 -2.45
CA ALA A 320 29.30 3.55 -1.76
C ALA A 320 29.16 2.96 -0.34
N ARG A 321 28.13 3.37 0.41
CA ARG A 321 27.86 2.84 1.75
C ARG A 321 27.25 1.43 1.74
N VAL A 322 26.43 1.11 0.75
CA VAL A 322 25.85 -0.24 0.59
C VAL A 322 26.93 -1.24 0.15
N THR A 323 27.78 -0.88 -0.82
CA THR A 323 28.93 -1.71 -1.22
C THR A 323 29.86 -2.00 -0.05
N ARG A 324 30.16 -0.98 0.79
CA ARG A 324 30.94 -1.18 2.02
C ARG A 324 30.26 -2.14 3.00
N LEU A 325 28.95 -2.03 3.19
CA LEU A 325 28.17 -2.96 4.03
C LEU A 325 28.19 -4.40 3.50
N VAL A 326 28.11 -4.56 2.17
CA VAL A 326 28.18 -5.87 1.47
C VAL A 326 29.57 -6.48 1.64
N GLN A 327 30.63 -5.72 1.42
CA GLN A 327 32.03 -6.13 1.67
C GLN A 327 32.27 -6.53 3.12
N GLN A 328 31.82 -5.70 4.09
CA GLN A 328 31.94 -5.99 5.53
C GLN A 328 31.19 -7.26 5.99
N ARG A 329 30.23 -7.75 5.21
CA ARG A 329 29.50 -9.01 5.44
C ARG A 329 30.07 -10.19 4.64
N GLY A 330 31.21 -10.01 3.95
CA GLY A 330 31.79 -11.02 3.06
C GLY A 330 30.92 -11.35 1.84
N LEU A 331 29.98 -10.47 1.48
CA LEU A 331 29.00 -10.69 0.40
C LEU A 331 29.50 -10.24 -0.99
N ALA A 332 30.74 -9.77 -1.11
CA ALA A 332 31.27 -9.20 -2.36
C ALA A 332 31.95 -10.21 -3.30
N GLU A 333 32.35 -11.39 -2.79
CA GLU A 333 33.14 -12.37 -3.55
C GLU A 333 32.25 -13.43 -4.25
N PRO A 334 32.37 -13.63 -5.58
CA PRO A 334 31.54 -14.58 -6.35
C PRO A 334 31.68 -16.04 -5.88
N GLU A 335 32.85 -16.43 -5.40
CA GLU A 335 33.14 -17.79 -4.91
C GLU A 335 32.25 -18.18 -3.71
N ASN A 336 31.75 -17.19 -2.98
CA ASN A 336 30.87 -17.37 -1.82
C ASN A 336 29.39 -17.57 -2.20
N ASP A 337 29.00 -17.33 -3.46
CA ASP A 337 27.61 -17.48 -3.91
C ASP A 337 27.22 -18.94 -4.20
N HIS A 338 28.18 -19.78 -4.57
CA HIS A 338 27.93 -21.23 -4.69
C HIS A 338 27.66 -21.85 -3.31
N ALA A 339 28.47 -21.49 -2.30
CA ALA A 339 28.24 -21.88 -0.91
C ALA A 339 26.88 -21.39 -0.38
N ARG A 340 26.45 -20.17 -0.72
CA ARG A 340 25.13 -19.64 -0.32
C ARG A 340 23.95 -20.26 -1.05
N THR A 341 24.15 -20.71 -2.29
CA THR A 341 23.14 -21.50 -3.01
C THR A 341 22.90 -22.85 -2.31
N LEU A 342 23.92 -23.42 -1.68
CA LEU A 342 23.83 -24.62 -0.82
C LEU A 342 23.20 -24.34 0.56
N LEU A 343 23.36 -23.11 1.11
CA LEU A 343 22.72 -22.72 2.39
C LEU A 343 21.18 -22.62 2.32
N LEU A 344 20.57 -22.67 1.13
CA LEU A 344 19.11 -22.83 0.99
C LEU A 344 18.74 -23.92 -0.03
N PRO A 345 18.70 -25.19 0.41
CA PRO A 345 18.06 -26.26 -0.34
C PRO A 345 16.65 -25.82 -0.80
N GLY A 346 16.39 -25.95 -2.10
CA GLY A 346 15.09 -25.64 -2.70
C GLY A 346 14.75 -24.17 -2.98
N MET A 347 15.49 -23.17 -2.45
CA MET A 347 15.19 -21.74 -2.72
C MET A 347 16.26 -20.96 -3.48
N GLY A 348 17.54 -21.34 -3.40
CA GLY A 348 18.62 -20.60 -4.09
C GLY A 348 18.37 -20.44 -5.60
N GLU A 349 18.02 -21.55 -6.26
CA GLU A 349 17.62 -21.59 -7.68
C GLU A 349 16.40 -20.71 -7.98
N LEU A 350 15.33 -20.80 -7.17
CA LEU A 350 14.11 -20.00 -7.35
C LEU A 350 14.37 -18.50 -7.26
N TYR A 351 15.23 -18.10 -6.32
CA TYR A 351 15.57 -16.70 -6.15
C TYR A 351 16.47 -16.21 -7.30
N SER A 352 17.46 -17.01 -7.73
CA SER A 352 18.34 -16.64 -8.85
C SER A 352 17.57 -16.55 -10.17
N ASP A 353 16.85 -17.60 -10.55
CA ASP A 353 16.00 -17.62 -11.75
C ASP A 353 14.91 -16.56 -11.69
N GLY A 354 14.34 -16.35 -10.50
CA GLY A 354 13.32 -15.34 -10.23
C GLY A 354 13.82 -13.90 -10.42
N VAL A 355 15.07 -13.58 -10.06
CA VAL A 355 15.67 -12.27 -10.30
C VAL A 355 16.07 -12.13 -11.78
N LEU A 356 16.79 -13.11 -12.32
CA LEU A 356 17.32 -13.11 -13.69
C LEU A 356 16.26 -13.34 -14.78
N ASN A 357 15.02 -13.63 -14.39
CA ASN A 357 13.90 -13.97 -15.29
C ASN A 357 14.13 -15.22 -16.16
N ARG A 358 14.97 -16.16 -15.71
CA ARG A 358 15.24 -17.42 -16.42
C ARG A 358 13.96 -18.25 -16.58
N GLY A 359 13.89 -19.05 -17.64
CA GLY A 359 12.73 -19.90 -17.95
C GLY A 359 11.45 -19.16 -18.35
N ALA A 360 11.54 -17.88 -18.75
CA ALA A 360 10.40 -17.09 -19.18
C ALA A 360 10.68 -16.31 -20.49
N TRP A 361 9.73 -16.42 -21.42
CA TRP A 361 9.81 -15.89 -22.78
C TRP A 361 9.13 -14.53 -22.88
N ARG A 362 9.80 -13.56 -23.49
CA ARG A 362 9.23 -12.23 -23.76
C ARG A 362 8.38 -12.30 -25.03
N VAL A 363 7.11 -11.91 -24.93
CA VAL A 363 6.23 -11.74 -26.09
C VAL A 363 6.15 -10.26 -26.43
N ARG A 364 6.64 -9.91 -27.62
CA ARG A 364 6.60 -8.55 -28.16
C ARG A 364 5.41 -8.44 -29.12
N THR A 365 4.58 -7.41 -28.93
CA THR A 365 3.41 -7.16 -29.81
C THR A 365 3.26 -5.69 -30.18
N HIS A 366 4.26 -4.86 -29.86
CA HIS A 366 4.31 -3.44 -30.15
C HIS A 366 5.75 -3.09 -30.54
N ASP A 367 5.93 -2.03 -31.31
CA ASP A 367 7.26 -1.54 -31.65
C ASP A 367 8.01 -1.01 -30.42
N PRO A 368 9.36 -1.07 -30.41
CA PRO A 368 10.17 -0.45 -29.39
C PRO A 368 9.88 1.05 -29.27
N ARG A 369 9.70 1.53 -28.04
CA ARG A 369 9.43 2.94 -27.78
C ARG A 369 10.72 3.71 -27.63
N GLY A 370 10.82 4.84 -28.32
CA GLY A 370 11.94 5.79 -28.20
C GLY A 370 12.15 6.31 -26.77
N PRO A 371 13.28 7.00 -26.52
CA PRO A 371 13.58 7.58 -25.22
C PRO A 371 12.47 8.55 -24.78
N ASN A 372 12.12 8.47 -23.50
CA ASN A 372 11.00 9.23 -22.96
C ASN A 372 11.46 10.66 -22.63
N ALA A 373 10.98 11.65 -23.38
CA ALA A 373 11.40 13.06 -23.29
C ALA A 373 11.07 13.75 -21.95
N PHE A 374 10.27 13.11 -21.08
CA PHE A 374 9.95 13.64 -19.76
C PHE A 374 11.14 13.54 -18.80
N MET A 375 11.64 14.71 -18.40
CA MET A 375 12.67 14.87 -17.35
C MET A 375 12.16 14.36 -16.00
N ARG A 376 12.40 13.07 -15.71
CA ARG A 376 12.12 12.46 -14.42
C ARG A 376 13.14 12.89 -13.38
N ARG A 377 12.70 13.02 -12.13
CA ARG A 377 13.60 13.15 -10.98
C ARG A 377 14.08 11.75 -10.61
N LYS A 378 14.98 11.21 -11.43
CA LYS A 378 15.54 9.87 -11.27
C LYS A 378 17.04 9.92 -11.58
N ALA A 379 17.85 9.31 -10.72
CA ALA A 379 19.25 9.00 -11.00
C ALA A 379 19.46 7.48 -11.15
N HIS A 380 20.55 7.10 -11.80
CA HIS A 380 21.02 5.73 -11.97
C HIS A 380 22.53 5.70 -11.80
N GLU A 381 23.05 4.68 -11.12
CA GLU A 381 24.47 4.55 -10.78
C GLU A 381 24.78 3.06 -10.57
N GLU A 382 25.49 2.41 -11.51
CA GLU A 382 25.87 0.99 -11.48
C GLU A 382 24.78 0.03 -10.94
N GLY A 383 23.60 0.03 -11.56
CA GLY A 383 22.51 -0.87 -11.16
C GLY A 383 21.70 -0.44 -9.93
N PHE A 384 22.13 0.61 -9.23
CA PHE A 384 21.27 1.34 -8.29
C PHE A 384 20.41 2.35 -9.07
N ASP A 385 19.12 2.45 -8.73
CA ASP A 385 18.26 3.52 -9.20
C ASP A 385 17.62 4.24 -8.03
N LEU A 386 17.49 5.56 -8.14
CA LEU A 386 16.81 6.42 -7.16
C LEU A 386 15.77 7.29 -7.89
N ASP A 387 14.49 6.92 -7.82
CA ASP A 387 13.38 7.73 -8.35
C ASP A 387 12.69 8.49 -7.21
N ALA A 388 12.63 9.82 -7.34
CA ALA A 388 12.06 10.75 -6.38
C ALA A 388 10.97 11.63 -7.02
N HIS A 389 10.39 11.22 -8.15
CA HIS A 389 9.54 12.07 -9.00
C HIS A 389 8.13 12.31 -8.43
N VAL A 390 7.52 11.30 -7.81
CA VAL A 390 6.11 11.38 -7.37
C VAL A 390 6.01 12.14 -6.04
N THR A 391 5.18 13.19 -6.01
CA THR A 391 4.86 13.95 -4.80
C THR A 391 3.35 14.15 -4.67
N VAL A 392 2.84 14.14 -3.44
CA VAL A 392 1.45 14.46 -3.11
C VAL A 392 1.42 15.76 -2.29
N ARG A 393 0.55 16.70 -2.69
CA ARG A 393 0.42 18.02 -2.06
C ARG A 393 -0.09 17.92 -0.60
N PRO A 394 0.18 18.92 0.25
CA PRO A 394 -0.48 19.04 1.55
C PRO A 394 -2.00 18.89 1.44
N GLY A 395 -2.63 18.24 2.42
CA GLY A 395 -4.08 18.03 2.46
C GLY A 395 -4.68 17.10 1.39
N ALA A 396 -3.95 16.64 0.37
CA ALA A 396 -4.49 15.81 -0.73
C ALA A 396 -4.69 14.32 -0.33
N ARG A 397 -5.57 14.07 0.65
CA ARG A 397 -5.71 12.76 1.34
C ARG A 397 -6.07 11.59 0.42
N ALA A 398 -6.96 11.80 -0.56
CA ALA A 398 -7.35 10.75 -1.51
C ALA A 398 -6.21 10.37 -2.47
N GLU A 399 -5.40 11.35 -2.89
CA GLU A 399 -4.20 11.08 -3.71
C GLU A 399 -3.13 10.35 -2.90
N LEU A 400 -2.94 10.74 -1.64
CA LEU A 400 -2.04 10.05 -0.70
C LEU A 400 -2.48 8.61 -0.46
N GLU A 401 -3.78 8.36 -0.26
CA GLU A 401 -4.29 6.99 -0.10
C GLU A 401 -4.05 6.16 -1.37
N ARG A 402 -4.21 6.74 -2.56
CA ARG A 402 -3.91 6.08 -3.84
C ARG A 402 -2.42 5.73 -3.96
N LEU A 403 -1.51 6.60 -3.49
CA LEU A 403 -0.08 6.33 -3.42
C LEU A 403 0.25 5.22 -2.40
N VAL A 404 -0.34 5.25 -1.21
CA VAL A 404 -0.10 4.21 -0.19
C VAL A 404 -0.67 2.86 -0.63
N ARG A 405 -1.86 2.82 -1.25
CA ARG A 405 -2.39 1.61 -1.91
C ARG A 405 -1.45 1.12 -3.01
N TYR A 406 -0.84 2.01 -3.79
CA TYR A 406 0.12 1.63 -4.82
C TYR A 406 1.36 0.92 -4.24
N ILE A 407 1.95 1.40 -3.14
CA ILE A 407 3.15 0.74 -2.56
C ILE A 407 2.82 -0.57 -1.81
N LEU A 408 1.59 -0.70 -1.29
CA LEU A 408 1.11 -1.89 -0.58
C LEU A 408 0.39 -2.91 -1.49
N ARG A 409 0.41 -2.70 -2.81
CA ARG A 409 -0.37 -3.49 -3.78
C ARG A 409 -0.01 -4.98 -3.79
N PRO A 410 -0.96 -5.89 -4.06
CA PRO A 410 -0.66 -7.27 -4.46
C PRO A 410 0.26 -7.32 -5.69
N PRO A 411 1.09 -8.37 -5.84
CA PRO A 411 1.98 -8.52 -6.99
C PRO A 411 1.24 -8.73 -8.31
N LEU A 412 0.04 -9.31 -8.23
CA LEU A 412 -0.72 -9.81 -9.35
C LEU A 412 -2.18 -9.37 -9.23
N LYS A 413 -2.78 -9.08 -10.37
CA LYS A 413 -4.23 -9.15 -10.57
C LYS A 413 -4.51 -10.35 -11.46
N GLU A 414 -5.50 -11.15 -11.13
CA GLU A 414 -5.81 -12.39 -11.86
C GLU A 414 -6.30 -12.12 -13.30
N GLU A 415 -6.85 -10.93 -13.58
CA GLU A 415 -7.21 -10.45 -14.93
C GLU A 415 -6.04 -10.40 -15.92
N ARG A 416 -4.79 -10.45 -15.44
CA ARG A 416 -3.56 -10.44 -16.26
C ARG A 416 -3.06 -11.85 -16.63
N LEU A 417 -3.77 -12.90 -16.23
CA LEU A 417 -3.38 -14.30 -16.48
C LEU A 417 -4.25 -14.92 -17.57
N THR A 418 -3.61 -15.43 -18.61
CA THR A 418 -4.19 -16.37 -19.56
C THR A 418 -3.55 -17.74 -19.34
N LEU A 419 -4.38 -18.76 -19.14
CA LEU A 419 -3.93 -20.15 -19.02
C LEU A 419 -3.96 -20.83 -20.38
N HIS A 420 -2.96 -21.67 -20.63
CA HIS A 420 -2.94 -22.67 -21.69
C HIS A 420 -2.62 -24.04 -21.05
N ALA A 421 -2.64 -25.11 -21.85
CA ALA A 421 -2.35 -26.48 -21.40
C ALA A 421 -1.05 -26.55 -20.56
N ASP A 422 0.09 -26.19 -21.14
CA ASP A 422 1.41 -26.32 -20.49
C ASP A 422 2.03 -25.00 -20.03
N SER A 423 1.42 -23.87 -20.39
CA SER A 423 2.01 -22.53 -20.19
C SER A 423 1.03 -21.50 -19.64
N VAL A 424 1.57 -20.52 -18.92
CA VAL A 424 0.86 -19.33 -18.44
C VAL A 424 1.40 -18.12 -19.18
N VAL A 425 0.50 -17.27 -19.68
CA VAL A 425 0.83 -15.96 -20.24
C VAL A 425 0.43 -14.89 -19.21
N LEU A 426 1.39 -14.06 -18.82
CA LEU A 426 1.20 -12.92 -17.93
C LEU A 426 1.31 -11.62 -18.74
N GLU A 427 0.22 -10.87 -18.85
CA GLU A 427 0.22 -9.52 -19.41
C GLU A 427 0.99 -8.56 -18.49
N LEU A 428 1.84 -7.68 -19.05
CA LEU A 428 2.54 -6.63 -18.31
C LEU A 428 1.65 -5.40 -18.13
N LYS A 429 1.47 -4.92 -16.88
CA LYS A 429 0.72 -3.69 -16.56
C LYS A 429 1.16 -2.47 -17.41
N THR A 430 2.41 -2.44 -17.85
CA THR A 430 2.93 -1.42 -18.74
C THR A 430 3.92 -2.11 -19.68
N PRO A 431 3.73 -2.01 -21.01
CA PRO A 431 4.68 -2.55 -21.97
C PRO A 431 6.10 -2.05 -21.71
N TRP A 432 7.08 -2.92 -21.89
CA TRP A 432 8.49 -2.56 -21.79
C TRP A 432 8.93 -1.75 -23.01
N ARG A 433 10.07 -1.06 -22.89
CA ARG A 433 10.62 -0.24 -23.99
C ARG A 433 10.98 -1.06 -25.23
N ASP A 434 11.30 -2.34 -25.06
CA ASP A 434 11.63 -3.27 -26.15
C ASP A 434 10.40 -3.90 -26.83
N GLY A 435 9.21 -3.32 -26.65
CA GLY A 435 7.96 -3.82 -27.24
C GLY A 435 7.33 -5.01 -26.50
N THR A 436 7.98 -5.53 -25.44
CA THR A 436 7.43 -6.66 -24.67
C THR A 436 6.14 -6.26 -23.95
N THR A 437 5.07 -6.99 -24.22
CA THR A 437 3.74 -6.80 -23.63
C THR A 437 3.32 -7.94 -22.72
N HIS A 438 3.77 -9.17 -23.00
CA HIS A 438 3.46 -10.34 -22.19
C HIS A 438 4.72 -11.15 -21.88
N ILE A 439 4.63 -11.97 -20.84
CA ILE A 439 5.65 -12.94 -20.45
C ILE A 439 5.00 -14.32 -20.45
N ARG A 440 5.49 -15.24 -21.30
CA ARG A 440 5.03 -16.63 -21.35
C ARG A 440 6.02 -17.53 -20.59
N MET A 441 5.53 -18.44 -19.75
CA MET A 441 6.36 -19.39 -19.01
C MET A 441 5.62 -20.70 -18.80
N SER A 442 6.31 -21.79 -18.45
CA SER A 442 5.65 -23.04 -18.07
C SER A 442 4.85 -22.87 -16.77
N ARG A 443 3.86 -23.72 -16.55
CA ARG A 443 3.03 -23.70 -15.33
C ARG A 443 3.87 -23.86 -14.05
N ALA A 444 4.86 -24.77 -14.07
CA ALA A 444 5.82 -24.92 -12.98
C ALA A 444 6.63 -23.63 -12.73
N ARG A 445 7.17 -23.00 -13.79
CA ARG A 445 7.98 -21.76 -13.65
C ARG A 445 7.15 -20.54 -13.22
N PHE A 446 5.84 -20.56 -13.43
CA PHE A 446 4.93 -19.59 -12.80
C PHE A 446 4.81 -19.82 -11.29
N ILE A 447 4.68 -21.08 -10.85
CA ILE A 447 4.62 -21.43 -9.42
C ILE A 447 5.96 -21.13 -8.73
N ASP A 448 7.09 -21.34 -9.40
CA ASP A 448 8.42 -20.92 -8.93
C ASP A 448 8.49 -19.43 -8.62
N ARG A 449 7.91 -18.58 -9.49
CA ARG A 449 7.80 -17.14 -9.23
C ARG A 449 6.93 -16.87 -7.99
N LEU A 450 5.76 -17.51 -7.86
CA LEU A 450 4.92 -17.35 -6.65
C LEU A 450 5.67 -17.75 -5.36
N ALA A 451 6.42 -18.85 -5.40
CA ALA A 451 7.25 -19.34 -4.31
C ALA A 451 8.36 -18.35 -3.93
N ALA A 452 9.06 -17.79 -4.93
CA ALA A 452 10.12 -16.80 -4.72
C ALA A 452 9.63 -15.50 -4.05
N LEU A 453 8.36 -15.13 -4.25
CA LEU A 453 7.75 -13.96 -3.64
C LEU A 453 7.39 -14.13 -2.15
N VAL A 454 7.40 -15.36 -1.61
CA VAL A 454 7.10 -15.60 -0.19
C VAL A 454 8.22 -15.04 0.69
N PRO A 455 7.95 -14.02 1.53
CA PRO A 455 8.94 -13.51 2.45
C PRO A 455 9.18 -14.53 3.58
N PRO A 456 10.38 -14.54 4.20
CA PRO A 456 10.63 -15.34 5.40
C PRO A 456 9.57 -15.11 6.50
N PRO A 457 9.35 -16.10 7.39
CA PRO A 457 8.55 -15.92 8.59
C PRO A 457 9.01 -14.70 9.41
N ALA A 458 8.08 -14.05 10.12
CA ALA A 458 8.29 -12.84 10.92
C ALA A 458 8.89 -11.58 10.22
N ALA A 459 9.38 -11.67 8.98
CA ALA A 459 10.03 -10.54 8.29
C ALA A 459 9.08 -9.36 8.05
N ASN A 460 9.38 -8.18 8.58
CA ASN A 460 8.51 -7.00 8.47
C ASN A 460 8.66 -6.31 7.10
N THR A 461 7.58 -6.29 6.31
CA THR A 461 7.58 -5.70 4.95
C THR A 461 7.03 -4.28 4.87
N LEU A 462 6.61 -3.70 5.99
CA LEU A 462 6.24 -2.29 6.14
C LEU A 462 6.96 -1.74 7.36
N LEU A 463 7.89 -0.82 7.15
CA LEU A 463 8.71 -0.21 8.19
C LEU A 463 8.35 1.26 8.37
N TYR A 464 8.61 1.76 9.57
CA TYR A 464 8.40 3.16 9.96
C TYR A 464 9.75 3.79 10.32
N GLY A 465 10.01 5.01 9.86
CA GLY A 465 11.30 5.70 9.99
C GLY A 465 11.19 7.16 10.42
N GLY A 466 12.29 7.68 10.96
CA GLY A 466 12.40 9.06 11.45
C GLY A 466 11.39 9.36 12.55
N ILE A 467 10.80 10.56 12.51
CA ILE A 467 9.76 11.00 13.46
C ILE A 467 8.47 10.15 13.40
N LEU A 468 8.30 9.35 12.34
CA LEU A 468 7.22 8.38 12.19
C LEU A 468 7.57 6.98 12.71
N ALA A 469 8.76 6.74 13.30
CA ALA A 469 9.09 5.48 13.95
C ALA A 469 8.24 5.23 15.22
N ALA A 470 8.08 3.98 15.64
CA ALA A 470 7.18 3.61 16.76
C ALA A 470 7.55 4.34 18.06
N ASN A 471 8.84 4.35 18.41
CA ASN A 471 9.37 4.89 19.67
C ASN A 471 9.97 6.29 19.53
N ALA A 472 9.67 7.03 18.45
CA ALA A 472 10.17 8.40 18.30
C ALA A 472 9.44 9.34 19.28
N ARG A 473 10.20 10.07 20.13
CA ARG A 473 9.65 10.99 21.16
C ARG A 473 8.58 11.93 20.61
N LEU A 474 8.81 12.49 19.43
CA LEU A 474 7.94 13.46 18.78
C LEU A 474 6.82 12.84 17.93
N ARG A 475 6.72 11.50 17.85
CA ARG A 475 5.68 10.80 17.07
C ARG A 475 4.26 11.29 17.40
N PRO A 476 3.82 11.42 18.67
CA PRO A 476 2.44 11.81 18.97
C PRO A 476 2.07 13.17 18.38
N HIS A 477 2.99 14.14 18.46
CA HIS A 477 2.86 15.47 17.87
C HIS A 477 2.91 15.45 16.35
N ALA A 478 3.80 14.65 15.76
CA ALA A 478 3.94 14.55 14.30
C ALA A 478 2.73 13.89 13.63
N VAL A 479 2.12 12.86 14.25
CA VAL A 479 0.93 12.21 13.69
C VAL A 479 -0.35 13.00 13.93
N SER A 480 -0.42 13.85 14.96
CA SER A 480 -1.57 14.73 15.23
C SER A 480 -1.49 16.08 14.50
N TYR A 481 -0.29 16.47 14.01
CA TYR A 481 -0.03 17.76 13.37
C TYR A 481 -1.10 18.16 12.35
N GLN A 482 -1.70 19.36 12.56
CA GLN A 482 -2.73 19.96 11.70
C GLN A 482 -3.95 19.05 11.41
N ARG A 483 -4.26 18.10 12.30
CA ARG A 483 -5.51 17.32 12.22
C ARG A 483 -6.59 17.96 13.09
N PRO A 484 -7.88 17.86 12.70
CA PRO A 484 -8.98 18.18 13.59
C PRO A 484 -8.88 17.31 14.84
N ILE A 485 -9.03 17.92 16.02
CA ILE A 485 -9.19 17.16 17.27
C ILE A 485 -10.53 16.43 17.15
N VAL A 486 -10.49 15.11 17.00
CA VAL A 486 -11.69 14.27 17.07
C VAL A 486 -12.00 14.08 18.54
N THR A 487 -12.80 14.98 19.11
CA THR A 487 -13.34 14.84 20.45
C THR A 487 -14.27 13.63 20.47
N VAL A 488 -13.77 12.49 20.95
CA VAL A 488 -14.59 11.28 21.13
C VAL A 488 -15.54 11.55 22.30
N THR A 489 -16.72 12.07 21.98
CA THR A 489 -17.83 12.15 22.94
C THR A 489 -18.22 10.73 23.33
N LYS A 490 -17.71 10.29 24.49
CA LYS A 490 -18.17 9.05 25.14
C LYS A 490 -19.69 9.15 25.24
N ARG A 491 -20.39 8.29 24.50
CA ARG A 491 -21.85 8.24 24.49
C ARG A 491 -22.32 8.00 25.93
N ALA A 492 -23.08 8.94 26.49
CA ALA A 492 -23.56 8.83 27.86
C ALA A 492 -24.22 7.46 28.07
N ARG A 493 -23.78 6.73 29.10
CA ARG A 493 -24.31 5.43 29.45
C ARG A 493 -25.76 5.66 29.89
N LYS A 494 -26.74 5.29 29.07
CA LYS A 494 -28.13 5.25 29.51
C LYS A 494 -28.19 4.32 30.72
N THR A 495 -28.50 4.87 31.88
CA THR A 495 -28.94 4.11 33.03
C THR A 495 -30.24 3.41 32.64
N ALA A 496 -30.33 2.10 32.89
CA ALA A 496 -31.60 1.40 32.79
C ALA A 496 -32.50 1.89 33.92
N SER A 497 -33.78 2.06 33.61
CA SER A 497 -34.88 2.39 34.52
C SER A 497 -35.98 1.36 34.28
#